data_AF-A0ABC8M4S7-F1
#
_entry.id   AF-A0ABC8M4S7-F1
#
_cell.length_a   1.000
_cell.length_b   1.000
_cell.length_c   1.000
_cell.angle_alpha   90.00
_cell.angle_beta   90.00
_cell.angle_gamma   90.00
#
_symmetry.space_group_name_H-M   'P 1'
#
loop_
_entity.id
_entity.type
_entity.pdbx_description
1 polymer ?
#
loop_
_entity_poly.entity_id
_entity_poly.type
_entity_poly.pdbx_seq_one_letter_code
_entity_poly.pdbx_strand_id
1 'polypeptide(L)'
;MLEGEVLTERIGIETRVRGADLEVFVTDLDFDEDIKEDLGSECSKYGRVDHICVDKNSAGFVYLRFDSVQAAVADQRAMHMRWFVQKMISATFMAGPKLLEITS
;
A
#
# COMPACT_ATOMS: atom_id res chain seq x y z
N MET A 1 -20.11 26.71 -5.19
CA MET A 1 -19.29 26.20 -4.08
C MET A 1 -19.70 24.77 -3.84
N LEU A 2 -19.00 23.82 -4.46
CA LEU A 2 -19.05 22.47 -3.94
C LEU A 2 -18.00 22.45 -2.83
N GLU A 3 -18.49 22.51 -1.61
CA GLU A 3 -17.82 22.05 -0.39
C GLU A 3 -17.57 20.55 -0.57
N GLY A 4 -16.63 20.20 -1.45
CA GLY A 4 -16.31 18.84 -1.83
C GLY A 4 -15.12 18.40 -1.01
N GLU A 5 -15.42 18.01 0.22
CA GLU A 5 -14.64 17.23 1.19
C GLU A 5 -13.12 17.19 1.03
N VAL A 6 -12.47 17.38 2.17
CA VAL A 6 -11.05 17.21 2.46
C VAL A 6 -10.60 15.74 2.26
N LEU A 7 -10.83 15.15 1.09
CA LEU A 7 -10.46 13.78 0.73
C LEU A 7 -8.95 13.64 0.47
N THR A 8 -8.21 14.75 0.48
CA THR A 8 -6.76 14.79 0.29
C THR A 8 -5.94 14.41 1.53
N GLU A 9 -6.53 14.33 2.71
CA GLU A 9 -5.77 14.07 3.96
C GLU A 9 -5.46 12.59 4.20
N ARG A 10 -6.08 11.70 3.46
CA ARG A 10 -5.81 10.27 3.57
C ARG A 10 -5.66 9.75 2.15
N ILE A 11 -4.43 9.50 1.74
CA ILE A 11 -4.15 8.81 0.49
C ILE A 11 -3.62 7.45 0.85
N GLY A 12 -4.39 6.44 0.45
CA GLY A 12 -4.00 5.05 0.51
C GLY A 12 -3.36 4.64 -0.82
N ILE A 13 -2.18 4.03 -0.80
CA ILE A 13 -1.65 3.34 -1.98
C ILE A 13 -1.97 1.86 -1.84
N GLU A 14 -2.71 1.31 -2.79
CA GLU A 14 -2.88 -0.14 -2.93
C GLU A 14 -1.74 -0.67 -3.80
N THR A 15 -0.98 -1.62 -3.24
CA THR A 15 0.08 -2.36 -3.91
C THR A 15 -0.40 -3.76 -4.21
N ARG A 16 -0.59 -4.09 -5.50
CA ARG A 16 -0.94 -5.45 -5.94
C ARG A 16 0.28 -6.22 -6.42
N VAL A 17 0.52 -7.37 -5.80
CA VAL A 17 1.46 -8.39 -6.28
C VAL A 17 0.72 -9.37 -7.20
N ARG A 18 0.86 -9.25 -8.53
CA ARG A 18 0.17 -10.17 -9.48
C ARG A 18 0.86 -11.54 -9.50
N GLY A 19 0.12 -12.62 -9.25
CA GLY A 19 0.51 -14.00 -9.64
C GLY A 19 0.45 -15.03 -8.51
N ALA A 20 -0.10 -16.19 -8.86
CA ALA A 20 -0.59 -17.30 -8.03
C ALA A 20 0.49 -18.10 -7.25
N ASP A 21 1.17 -17.46 -6.30
CA ASP A 21 1.97 -18.17 -5.27
C ASP A 21 1.50 -17.87 -3.86
N LEU A 22 0.32 -17.24 -3.67
CA LEU A 22 -0.25 -17.16 -2.33
C LEU A 22 -0.46 -18.58 -1.75
N GLU A 23 -0.68 -19.61 -2.58
CA GLU A 23 -0.77 -21.00 -2.12
C GLU A 23 0.55 -21.57 -1.57
N VAL A 24 1.71 -20.96 -1.85
CA VAL A 24 3.01 -21.41 -1.32
C VAL A 24 3.50 -20.57 -0.12
N PHE A 25 2.98 -19.35 0.06
CA PHE A 25 3.29 -18.50 1.22
C PHE A 25 2.25 -18.55 2.35
N VAL A 26 1.06 -19.13 2.11
CA VAL A 26 -0.04 -19.23 3.11
C VAL A 26 0.33 -20.00 4.38
N THR A 27 1.47 -20.69 4.41
CA THR A 27 1.97 -21.39 5.61
C THR A 27 2.95 -20.60 6.48
N ASP A 28 3.51 -19.48 6.01
CA ASP A 28 4.41 -18.65 6.82
C ASP A 28 3.63 -17.54 7.52
N LEU A 29 3.35 -17.75 8.80
CA LEU A 29 2.55 -16.85 9.65
C LEU A 29 3.14 -15.44 9.81
N ASP A 30 4.42 -15.24 9.46
CA ASP A 30 5.18 -14.00 9.67
C ASP A 30 5.41 -13.16 8.40
N PHE A 31 4.96 -13.63 7.23
CA PHE A 31 5.22 -12.91 5.96
C PHE A 31 4.62 -11.49 5.93
N ASP A 32 3.57 -11.21 6.71
CA ASP A 32 3.03 -9.86 6.78
C ASP A 32 3.88 -8.88 7.60
N GLU A 33 4.64 -9.35 8.58
CA GLU A 33 5.58 -8.51 9.31
C GLU A 33 6.77 -8.14 8.42
N ASP A 34 7.34 -9.13 7.72
CA ASP A 34 8.42 -8.90 6.74
C ASP A 34 7.98 -7.91 5.65
N ILE A 35 6.78 -8.08 5.07
CA ILE A 35 6.24 -7.14 4.09
C ILE A 35 6.06 -5.74 4.69
N LYS A 36 5.54 -5.63 5.92
CA LYS A 36 5.33 -4.34 6.57
C LYS A 36 6.65 -3.63 6.82
N GLU A 37 7.69 -4.35 7.25
CA GLU A 37 9.00 -3.80 7.48
C GLU A 37 9.66 -3.37 6.17
N ASP A 38 9.67 -4.23 5.15
CA ASP A 38 10.25 -3.95 3.84
C ASP A 38 9.55 -2.76 3.17
N LEU A 39 8.22 -2.78 3.09
CA LEU A 39 7.47 -1.67 2.49
C LEU A 39 7.54 -0.43 3.37
N GLY A 40 7.51 -0.54 4.69
CA GLY A 40 7.62 0.61 5.58
C GLY A 40 8.95 1.33 5.43
N SER A 41 10.05 0.56 5.43
CA SER A 41 11.39 1.07 5.19
C SER A 41 11.54 1.68 3.79
N GLU A 42 11.08 0.97 2.75
CA GLU A 42 11.20 1.43 1.37
C GLU A 42 10.34 2.67 1.09
N CYS A 43 9.08 2.67 1.53
CA CYS A 43 8.14 3.76 1.35
C CYS A 43 8.52 5.00 2.18
N SER A 44 9.17 4.82 3.34
CA SER A 44 9.62 5.93 4.18
C SER A 44 10.62 6.87 3.47
N LYS A 45 11.27 6.39 2.40
CA LYS A 45 12.18 7.19 1.56
C LYS A 45 11.46 8.32 0.81
N TYR A 46 10.16 8.20 0.62
CA TYR A 46 9.35 9.17 -0.12
C TYR A 46 8.55 10.10 0.80
N GLY A 47 8.33 9.71 2.05
CA GLY A 47 7.75 10.53 3.11
C GLY A 47 7.27 9.69 4.30
N ARG A 48 6.62 10.32 5.29
CA ARG A 48 6.22 9.61 6.51
C ARG A 48 5.05 8.69 6.22
N VAL A 49 5.24 7.41 6.48
CA VAL A 49 4.18 6.40 6.40
C VAL A 49 3.45 6.37 7.74
N ASP A 50 2.17 6.73 7.72
CA ASP A 50 1.31 6.81 8.90
C ASP A 50 0.69 5.46 9.26
N HIS A 51 0.42 4.61 8.25
CA HIS A 51 -0.23 3.33 8.45
C HIS A 51 0.13 2.33 7.35
N ILE A 52 0.34 1.07 7.71
CA ILE A 52 0.60 -0.04 6.79
C ILE A 52 -0.30 -1.21 7.17
N CYS A 53 -1.07 -1.71 6.22
CA CYS A 53 -1.96 -2.85 6.42
C CYS A 53 -1.77 -3.86 5.29
N VAL A 54 -1.54 -5.13 5.64
CA VAL A 54 -1.46 -6.23 4.68
C VAL A 54 -2.77 -7.01 4.75
N ASP A 55 -3.49 -7.08 3.64
CA ASP A 55 -4.75 -7.82 3.55
C ASP A 55 -4.48 -9.28 3.16
N LYS A 56 -4.33 -10.12 4.20
CA LYS A 56 -4.07 -11.56 4.09
C LYS A 56 -5.20 -12.32 3.37
N ASN A 57 -6.40 -11.77 3.33
CA ASN A 57 -7.57 -12.39 2.69
C ASN A 57 -7.71 -11.99 1.21
N SER A 58 -6.86 -11.08 0.74
CA SER A 58 -6.83 -10.63 -0.65
C SER A 58 -5.77 -11.37 -1.48
N ALA A 59 -5.63 -11.01 -2.75
CA ALA A 59 -4.58 -11.53 -3.63
C ALA A 59 -3.18 -10.93 -3.34
N GLY A 60 -2.86 -10.61 -2.08
CA GLY A 60 -1.63 -9.93 -1.67
C GLY A 60 -1.68 -8.42 -1.85
N PHE A 61 -2.77 -7.79 -1.43
CA PHE A 61 -2.87 -6.33 -1.36
C PHE A 61 -2.24 -5.80 -0.08
N VAL A 62 -1.45 -4.74 -0.26
CA VAL A 62 -0.93 -3.94 0.84
C VAL A 62 -1.42 -2.52 0.68
N TYR A 63 -1.84 -1.94 1.79
CA TYR A 63 -2.35 -0.59 1.85
C TYR A 63 -1.44 0.29 2.70
N LEU A 64 -1.02 1.40 2.12
CA LEU A 64 -0.10 2.36 2.74
C LEU A 64 -0.79 3.72 2.87
N ARG A 65 -0.81 4.32 4.06
CA ARG A 65 -1.20 5.72 4.26
C ARG A 65 0.03 6.58 4.46
N PHE A 66 0.14 7.65 3.70
CA PHE A 66 1.15 8.70 3.90
C PHE A 66 0.57 9.90 4.63
N ASP A 67 1.44 10.64 5.32
CA ASP A 67 1.13 11.93 5.94
C ASP A 67 0.87 13.06 4.92
N SER A 68 1.36 12.88 3.70
CA SER A 68 1.35 13.89 2.64
C SER A 68 1.01 13.30 1.27
N VAL A 69 0.21 14.06 0.51
CA VAL A 69 -0.11 13.76 -0.89
C VAL A 69 1.16 13.64 -1.75
N GLN A 70 2.11 14.54 -1.51
CA GLN A 70 3.37 14.59 -2.26
C GLN A 70 4.20 13.32 -2.04
N ALA A 71 4.25 12.83 -0.81
CA ALA A 71 4.91 11.58 -0.46
C ALA A 71 4.25 10.38 -1.15
N ALA A 72 2.92 10.31 -1.11
CA ALA A 72 2.18 9.26 -1.79
C ALA A 72 2.39 9.29 -3.33
N VAL A 73 2.49 10.47 -3.93
CA VAL A 73 2.79 10.59 -5.38
C VAL A 73 4.21 10.16 -5.71
N ALA A 74 5.17 10.50 -4.87
CA ALA A 74 6.56 10.07 -5.05
C ALA A 74 6.68 8.55 -4.91
N ASP A 75 6.08 7.96 -3.87
CA ASP A 75 6.06 6.52 -3.65
C ASP A 75 5.34 5.79 -4.79
N GLN A 76 4.13 6.23 -5.17
CA GLN A 76 3.38 5.64 -6.28
C GLN A 76 4.22 5.60 -7.55
N ARG A 77 4.87 6.70 -7.92
CA ARG A 77 5.72 6.74 -9.13
C ARG A 77 6.94 5.85 -9.01
N ALA A 78 7.51 5.74 -7.82
CA ALA A 78 8.68 4.94 -7.59
C ALA A 78 8.36 3.46 -7.60
N MET A 79 7.23 3.03 -7.02
CA MET A 79 6.80 1.65 -6.84
C MET A 79 5.99 1.10 -8.01
N HIS A 80 5.19 1.94 -8.67
CA HIS A 80 4.35 1.52 -9.79
C HIS A 80 5.21 0.96 -10.93
N MET A 81 4.91 -0.27 -11.36
CA MET A 81 5.65 -1.02 -12.38
C MET A 81 7.08 -1.42 -11.99
N ARG A 82 7.46 -1.36 -10.70
CA ARG A 82 8.69 -2.01 -10.20
C ARG A 82 8.52 -3.52 -10.13
N TRP A 83 9.66 -4.21 -10.18
CA TRP A 83 9.74 -5.64 -9.91
C TRP A 83 10.02 -5.89 -8.44
N PHE A 84 9.25 -6.76 -7.81
CA PHE A 84 9.44 -7.27 -6.46
C PHE A 84 9.24 -8.78 -6.48
N VAL A 85 10.27 -9.54 -6.11
CA VAL A 85 10.26 -11.02 -6.08
C VAL A 85 9.67 -11.63 -7.37
N GLN A 86 10.22 -11.23 -8.53
CA GLN A 86 9.77 -11.66 -9.86
C GLN A 86 8.30 -11.32 -10.22
N LYS A 87 7.68 -10.39 -9.49
CA LYS A 87 6.33 -9.93 -9.75
C LYS A 87 6.32 -8.43 -9.98
N MET A 88 5.42 -7.97 -10.84
CA MET A 88 5.24 -6.55 -11.11
C MET A 88 4.32 -5.96 -10.04
N ILE A 89 4.79 -4.91 -9.38
CA ILE A 89 3.99 -4.10 -8.45
C ILE A 89 3.11 -3.14 -9.25
N SER A 90 1.84 -3.05 -8.85
CA SER A 90 0.96 -1.96 -9.27
C SER A 90 0.58 -1.14 -8.04
N ALA A 91 1.09 0.09 -7.96
CA ALA A 91 0.72 1.09 -6.96
C ALA A 91 -0.35 2.03 -7.52
N THR A 92 -1.50 2.16 -6.85
CA THR A 92 -2.60 3.05 -7.26
C THR A 92 -3.17 3.82 -6.08
N PHE A 93 -3.63 5.05 -6.33
CA PHE A 93 -4.29 5.85 -5.29
C PHE A 93 -5.69 5.31 -5.03
N MET A 94 -6.02 5.22 -3.75
CA MET A 94 -7.37 4.92 -3.28
C MET A 94 -8.06 6.20 -2.81
N ALA A 95 -9.29 6.38 -3.30
CA ALA A 95 -10.22 7.37 -2.78
C ALA A 95 -11.47 6.64 -2.27
N GLY A 96 -11.96 6.99 -1.07
CA GLY A 96 -13.26 6.53 -0.56
C GLY A 96 -13.23 5.74 0.76
N PRO A 97 -14.37 5.11 1.14
CA PRO A 97 -14.63 4.57 2.48
C PRO A 97 -13.69 3.45 2.92
N LYS A 98 -13.10 2.73 1.96
CA LYS A 98 -12.12 1.66 2.21
C LYS A 98 -10.91 2.15 3.01
N LEU A 99 -10.52 3.42 2.84
CA LEU A 99 -9.42 4.00 3.58
C LEU A 99 -9.74 4.28 5.04
N LEU A 100 -11.01 4.49 5.39
CA LEU A 100 -11.45 4.59 6.77
C LEU A 100 -11.27 3.24 7.46
N GLU A 101 -11.69 2.15 6.82
CA GLU A 101 -11.52 0.78 7.36
C GLU A 101 -10.04 0.40 7.55
N ILE A 102 -9.19 0.76 6.60
CA ILE A 102 -7.75 0.48 6.67
C ILE A 102 -7.06 1.29 7.77
N THR A 103 -7.60 2.46 8.14
CA THR A 103 -6.96 3.39 9.09
C THR A 103 -7.64 3.45 10.46
N SER A 104 -8.60 2.56 10.70
CA SER A 104 -9.46 2.53 11.89
C SER A 104 -8.90 1.68 13.01
#